data_AF-A0ABD3ZS32-F1
#
_entry.id   AF-A0ABD3ZS32-F1
#
_cell.length_a   1.000
_cell.length_b   1.000
_cell.length_c   1.000
_cell.angle_alpha   90.00
_cell.angle_beta   90.00
_cell.angle_gamma   90.00
#
_symmetry.space_group_name_H-M   'P 1'
#
loop_
_entity.id
_entity.type
_entity.pdbx_description
1 polymer ?
#
loop_
_entity_poly.entity_id
_entity_poly.type
_entity_poly.pdbx_seq_one_letter_code
_entity_poly.pdbx_strand_id
1 'polypeptide(L)'
;MKKHGILNSHLAKILADLGHTDKIVIADAGLPVPDGVLKVDLSLKPGLPAFQDTATVLAKEMAVEKVIAAAEIKASNPENARF
;
A
#
# COMPACT_ATOMS: atom_id res chain seq x y z
N MET A 1 -24.22 -0.72 0.55
CA MET A 1 -22.98 0.09 0.48
C MET A 1 -22.25 -0.01 1.81
N LYS A 2 -20.91 -0.02 1.80
CA LYS A 2 -20.09 -0.14 3.00
C LYS A 2 -20.19 1.16 3.82
N LYS A 3 -20.49 1.07 5.13
CA LYS A 3 -20.64 2.22 6.03
C LYS A 3 -19.31 2.70 6.63
N HIS A 4 -18.40 1.76 6.89
CA HIS A 4 -17.13 2.00 7.57
C HIS A 4 -16.03 1.19 6.93
N GLY A 5 -14.82 1.71 6.99
CA GLY A 5 -13.60 1.08 6.51
C GLY A 5 -13.25 1.39 5.05
N ILE A 6 -12.18 0.79 4.55
CA ILE A 6 -11.65 1.10 3.20
C ILE A 6 -12.71 0.92 2.09
N LEU A 7 -12.82 1.92 1.20
CA LEU A 7 -13.82 1.95 0.13
C LEU A 7 -13.49 1.04 -1.06
N ASN A 8 -12.21 0.89 -1.39
CA ASN A 8 -11.80 0.03 -2.49
C ASN A 8 -12.18 -1.42 -2.17
N SER A 9 -13.01 -2.03 -3.01
CA SER A 9 -13.58 -3.36 -2.77
C SER A 9 -12.53 -4.48 -2.79
N HIS A 10 -11.47 -4.34 -3.58
CA HIS A 10 -10.38 -5.32 -3.64
C HIS A 10 -9.53 -5.26 -2.38
N LEU A 11 -9.14 -4.05 -1.96
CA LEU A 11 -8.40 -3.86 -0.71
C LEU A 11 -9.23 -4.29 0.49
N ALA A 12 -10.54 -4.02 0.51
CA ALA A 12 -11.42 -4.46 1.58
C ALA A 12 -11.44 -5.98 1.75
N LYS A 13 -11.33 -6.75 0.66
CA LYS A 13 -11.24 -8.22 0.72
C LYS A 13 -9.89 -8.65 1.27
N ILE A 14 -8.80 -8.07 0.75
CA ILE A 14 -7.43 -8.38 1.21
C ILE A 14 -7.31 -8.12 2.72
N LEU A 15 -7.74 -6.93 3.19
CA LEU A 15 -7.66 -6.57 4.60
C LEU A 15 -8.52 -7.47 5.51
N ALA A 16 -9.63 -8.01 4.99
CA ALA A 16 -10.49 -8.91 5.77
C ALA A 16 -9.85 -10.28 6.01
N ASP A 17 -8.96 -10.72 5.12
CA ASP A 17 -8.28 -12.02 5.19
C ASP A 17 -6.91 -11.94 5.87
N LEU A 18 -6.44 -10.74 6.27
CA LEU A 18 -5.13 -10.59 6.94
C LEU A 18 -5.14 -11.24 8.33
N GLY A 19 -4.23 -12.20 8.52
CA GLY A 19 -3.81 -12.71 9.81
C GLY A 19 -2.61 -11.96 10.39
N HIS A 20 -2.21 -12.34 11.60
CA HIS A 20 -1.00 -11.82 12.22
C HIS A 20 0.23 -12.17 11.37
N THR A 21 1.11 -11.19 11.16
CA THR A 21 2.35 -11.27 10.34
C THR A 21 2.17 -11.32 8.82
N ASP A 22 0.94 -11.31 8.32
CA ASP A 22 0.70 -11.18 6.87
C ASP A 22 1.20 -9.84 6.34
N LYS A 23 1.54 -9.83 5.05
CA LYS A 23 2.25 -8.71 4.42
C LYS A 23 1.50 -8.29 3.17
N ILE A 24 1.43 -6.97 3.00
CA ILE A 24 1.00 -6.33 1.77
C ILE A 24 2.08 -5.33 1.35
N VAL A 25 2.09 -4.95 0.08
CA VAL A 25 3.06 -4.01 -0.48
C VAL A 25 2.32 -2.85 -1.12
N ILE A 26 2.72 -1.63 -0.77
CA ILE A 26 2.38 -0.42 -1.51
C ILE A 26 3.58 -0.10 -2.38
N ALA A 27 3.35 0.03 -3.69
CA ALA A 27 4.40 0.17 -4.68
C ALA A 27 4.24 1.47 -5.48
N ASP A 28 5.35 1.99 -6.00
CA ASP A 28 5.31 2.95 -7.11
C ASP A 28 4.96 2.23 -8.43
N ALA A 29 4.81 3.00 -9.50
CA ALA A 29 4.42 2.49 -10.81
C ALA A 29 5.47 1.58 -11.49
N GLY A 30 6.70 1.52 -10.97
CA GLY A 30 7.81 0.79 -11.57
C GLY A 30 8.18 -0.52 -10.89
N LEU A 31 7.63 -0.82 -9.70
CA LEU A 31 7.99 -2.05 -8.98
C LEU A 31 7.46 -3.30 -9.70
N PRO A 32 8.31 -4.28 -10.04
CA PRO A 32 7.85 -5.54 -10.62
C PRO A 32 7.08 -6.36 -9.58
N VAL A 33 5.97 -6.97 -9.99
CA VAL A 33 5.18 -7.88 -9.16
C VAL A 33 5.60 -9.31 -9.47
N PRO A 34 6.04 -10.11 -8.47
CA PRO A 34 6.41 -11.51 -8.68
C PRO A 34 5.23 -12.36 -9.15
N ASP A 35 5.53 -13.44 -9.88
CA ASP A 35 4.51 -14.40 -10.32
C ASP A 35 3.74 -15.00 -9.13
N GLY A 36 2.42 -15.10 -9.28
CA GLY A 36 1.51 -15.61 -8.24
C GLY A 36 1.10 -14.59 -7.17
N VAL A 37 1.71 -13.39 -7.13
CA VAL A 37 1.29 -12.31 -6.22
C VAL A 37 0.13 -11.53 -6.82
N LEU A 38 -0.96 -11.37 -6.06
CA LEU A 38 -2.11 -10.57 -6.48
C LEU A 38 -1.73 -9.09 -6.64
N LYS A 39 -1.98 -8.53 -7.83
CA LYS A 39 -1.81 -7.10 -8.12
C LYS A 39 -3.15 -6.36 -8.06
N VAL A 40 -3.25 -5.35 -7.22
CA VAL A 40 -4.35 -4.37 -7.23
C VAL A 40 -3.80 -3.04 -7.74
N ASP A 41 -4.05 -2.75 -9.00
CA ASP A 41 -3.60 -1.50 -9.63
C ASP A 41 -4.59 -0.37 -9.35
N LEU A 42 -4.11 0.68 -8.68
CA LEU A 42 -4.89 1.88 -8.36
C LEU A 42 -4.49 3.08 -9.23
N SER A 43 -3.47 2.94 -10.07
CA SER A 43 -2.92 4.04 -10.84
C SER A 43 -3.95 4.57 -11.85
N LEU A 44 -4.13 5.90 -11.85
CA LEU A 44 -5.02 6.57 -12.80
C LEU A 44 -4.21 7.36 -13.83
N LYS A 45 -3.19 8.06 -13.36
CA LYS A 45 -2.24 8.83 -14.17
C LYS A 45 -0.95 9.01 -13.36
N PRO A 46 0.17 9.46 -13.96
CA PRO A 46 1.40 9.70 -13.22
C PRO A 46 1.15 10.57 -11.98
N GLY A 47 1.56 10.05 -10.81
CA GLY A 47 1.42 10.71 -9.51
C GLY A 47 0.04 10.64 -8.85
N LEU A 48 -0.95 9.95 -9.45
CA LEU A 48 -2.30 9.84 -8.90
C LEU A 48 -2.82 8.39 -8.92
N PRO A 49 -3.19 7.80 -7.76
CA PRO A 49 -3.00 8.33 -6.41
C PRO A 49 -1.51 8.45 -6.04
N ALA A 50 -1.19 9.38 -5.12
CA ALA A 50 0.17 9.49 -4.60
C ALA A 50 0.48 8.33 -3.64
N PHE A 51 1.77 8.01 -3.47
CA PHE A 51 2.24 7.00 -2.52
C PHE A 51 1.74 7.30 -1.10
N GLN A 52 1.89 8.55 -0.64
CA GLN A 52 1.50 8.99 0.70
C GLN A 52 -0.01 8.87 0.95
N ASP A 53 -0.84 9.19 -0.04
CA ASP A 53 -2.29 9.05 0.08
C ASP A 53 -2.67 7.59 0.30
N THR A 54 -2.07 6.69 -0.50
CA THR A 54 -2.31 5.25 -0.42
C THR A 54 -1.84 4.68 0.91
N ALA A 55 -0.63 5.06 1.35
CA ALA A 55 -0.07 4.64 2.64
C ALA A 55 -0.90 5.14 3.83
N THR A 56 -1.35 6.40 3.79
CA THR A 56 -2.18 7.00 4.85
C THR A 56 -3.53 6.30 4.97
N VAL A 57 -4.16 5.96 3.84
CA VAL A 57 -5.44 5.22 3.85
C VAL A 57 -5.24 3.83 4.44
N LEU A 58 -4.18 3.10 4.05
CA LEU A 58 -3.95 1.76 4.62
C LEU A 58 -3.58 1.81 6.10
N ALA A 59 -2.74 2.75 6.54
CA ALA A 59 -2.35 2.87 7.95
C ALA A 59 -3.55 3.15 8.89
N LYS A 60 -4.64 3.74 8.37
CA LYS A 60 -5.88 3.96 9.13
C LYS A 60 -6.75 2.70 9.26
N GLU A 61 -6.59 1.75 8.34
CA GLU A 61 -7.51 0.62 8.15
C GLU A 61 -6.87 -0.73 8.51
N MET A 62 -5.54 -0.78 8.52
CA MET A 62 -4.74 -1.96 8.85
C MET A 62 -3.99 -1.75 10.16
N ALA A 63 -4.04 -2.74 11.06
CA ALA A 63 -3.20 -2.76 12.26
C ALA A 63 -1.76 -3.14 11.88
N VAL A 64 -0.91 -2.13 11.67
CA VAL A 64 0.49 -2.32 11.24
C VAL A 64 1.41 -2.46 12.45
N GLU A 65 2.18 -3.55 12.50
CA GLU A 65 3.20 -3.77 13.55
C GLU A 65 4.63 -3.42 13.09
N LYS A 66 4.90 -3.45 11.79
CA LYS A 66 6.23 -3.21 11.22
C LYS A 66 6.13 -2.71 9.78
N VAL A 67 7.03 -1.79 9.43
CA VAL A 67 7.23 -1.31 8.06
C VAL A 67 8.64 -1.67 7.60
N ILE A 68 8.76 -2.08 6.33
CA ILE A 68 10.03 -2.40 5.67
C ILE A 68 10.10 -1.58 4.39
N ALA A 69 11.23 -0.92 4.16
CA ALA A 69 11.50 -0.14 2.96
C ALA A 69 12.94 -0.36 2.47
N ALA A 70 13.17 -0.17 1.17
CA ALA A 70 14.50 -0.17 0.58
C ALA A 70 15.32 1.02 1.12
N ALA A 71 16.60 0.81 1.43
CA ALA A 71 17.44 1.83 2.07
C ALA A 71 17.64 3.06 1.16
N GLU A 72 17.61 2.84 -0.15
CA GLU A 72 17.74 3.81 -1.23
C GLU A 72 16.71 4.94 -1.15
N ILE A 73 15.52 4.67 -0.58
CA ILE A 73 14.47 5.69 -0.42
C ILE A 73 14.98 6.91 0.36
N LYS A 74 15.88 6.72 1.32
CA LYS A 74 16.43 7.80 2.15
C LYS A 74 17.29 8.77 1.33
N ALA A 75 17.95 8.29 0.29
CA ALA A 75 18.84 9.09 -0.55
C ALA A 75 18.08 9.73 -1.72
N SER A 76 17.27 8.92 -2.43
CA SER A 76 16.66 9.33 -3.70
C SER A 76 15.23 9.83 -3.56
N ASN A 77 14.56 9.59 -2.44
CA ASN A 77 13.19 10.02 -2.20
C ASN A 77 12.95 10.42 -0.73
N PRO A 78 13.70 11.41 -0.21
CA PRO A 78 13.69 11.78 1.20
C PRO A 78 12.36 12.36 1.69
N GLU A 79 11.49 12.80 0.78
CA GLU A 79 10.13 13.25 1.10
C GLU A 79 9.26 12.07 1.53
N ASN A 80 9.27 10.99 0.75
CA ASN A 80 8.50 9.78 1.05
C ASN A 80 9.16 8.90 2.12
N ALA A 81 10.44 9.11 2.45
CA ALA A 81 11.15 8.34 3.47
C ALA A 81 10.78 8.68 4.93
N ARG A 82 9.85 9.62 5.15
CA ARG A 82 9.48 10.17 6.48
C ARG A 82 8.21 9.53 7.06
N PHE A 83 7.84 8.34 6.59
CA PHE A 83 6.66 7.60 7.06
C PHE A 83 6.78 7.14 8.52
#